data_AF-A0A918RL14-F1
#
_entry.id   AF-A0A918RL14-F1
#
_cell.length_a   1.000
_cell.length_b   1.000
_cell.length_c   1.000
_cell.angle_alpha   90.00
_cell.angle_beta   90.00
_cell.angle_gamma   90.00
#
_symmetry.space_group_name_H-M   'P 1'
#
loop_
_entity.id
_entity.type
_entity.pdbx_description
1 polymer ?
#
loop_
_entity_poly.entity_id
_entity_poly.type
_entity_poly.pdbx_seq_one_letter_code
_entity_poly.pdbx_strand_id
1 'polypeptide(L)'
;MSNQQAWFLDIQERPSPTDVPTQSVRITAVAPDSPAAALNLAPKDWFVRVNDTPAACADVPEILVSNEQVTYEFLRQSDNTRIIVLTAALPLGIRTELTSEDIVASYQSKSVSEFDGLRILWERQAYSQIRRICDAQQASNGTADEAACRDLLIAVCDLEEGVADSQKAYDTVVAFNKKHGDFLTTDVTGILDYYLAQKFRAEDDMHRYQSAMMRAMESPYNQASTRLKAEADANNVTYRTTSPHVGGTFGKVEGMELLVGDKTHTWNDATVTPYCLMLTFRGNKPYDNALKVYRSVYPFLQNTLRPMIVMTSERDRPTDHPEHFASEDALISEGVPFYVLYGYKTAWADLVLACAPEFIAVDNQTGKILWHADLNDDYAYWEMMALVGTPG
;
A
#
# COMPACT_ATOMS: atom_id res chain seq x y z
N MET A 1 -25.42 -3.46 -11.91
CA MET A 1 -25.14 -2.32 -12.82
C MET A 1 -26.04 -1.16 -12.41
N SER A 2 -25.61 -0.36 -11.44
CA SER A 2 -26.42 0.66 -10.77
C SER A 2 -25.88 2.07 -11.04
N ASN A 3 -26.76 3.00 -11.43
CA ASN A 3 -26.70 4.45 -11.22
C ASN A 3 -25.31 5.11 -11.15
N GLN A 4 -24.58 5.22 -12.27
CA GLN A 4 -23.42 6.13 -12.38
C GLN A 4 -23.79 7.60 -12.06
N GLN A 5 -25.07 7.97 -12.18
CA GLN A 5 -25.59 9.30 -11.80
C GLN A 5 -25.65 9.56 -10.28
N ALA A 6 -25.37 8.57 -9.41
CA ALA A 6 -25.45 8.73 -7.97
C ALA A 6 -24.13 9.14 -7.27
N TRP A 7 -23.00 9.18 -7.99
CA TRP A 7 -21.68 9.41 -7.38
C TRP A 7 -21.30 10.88 -7.23
N PHE A 8 -21.76 11.73 -8.15
CA PHE A 8 -21.31 13.12 -8.25
C PHE A 8 -22.45 14.09 -7.96
N LEU A 9 -22.18 15.06 -7.10
CA LEU A 9 -23.10 16.16 -6.82
C LEU A 9 -22.99 17.26 -7.89
N ASP A 10 -21.78 17.49 -8.41
CA ASP A 10 -21.50 18.40 -9.53
C ASP A 10 -20.25 17.96 -10.29
N ILE A 11 -20.20 18.19 -11.61
CA ILE A 11 -19.02 17.98 -12.44
C ILE A 11 -18.85 19.18 -13.37
N GLN A 12 -17.65 19.79 -13.34
CA GLN A 12 -17.26 20.89 -14.21
C GLN A 12 -16.02 20.49 -15.00
N GLU A 13 -16.13 20.53 -16.33
CA GLU A 13 -15.01 20.34 -17.24
C GLU A 13 -14.69 21.65 -17.97
N ARG A 14 -13.40 22.00 -18.04
CA ARG A 14 -12.94 23.18 -18.77
C ARG A 14 -11.57 22.93 -19.40
N PRO A 15 -11.27 23.56 -20.55
CA PRO A 15 -9.92 23.54 -21.11
C PRO A 15 -8.92 24.04 -20.06
N SER A 16 -7.81 23.32 -19.91
CA SER A 16 -6.72 23.68 -19.01
C SER A 16 -5.52 24.18 -19.79
N PRO A 17 -4.74 25.13 -19.25
CA PRO A 17 -3.36 25.28 -19.68
C PRO A 17 -2.61 23.94 -19.54
N THR A 18 -1.62 23.73 -20.40
CA THR A 18 -0.79 22.51 -20.45
C THR A 18 0.09 22.34 -19.21
N ASP A 19 0.28 23.40 -18.42
CA ASP A 19 1.14 23.38 -17.24
C ASP A 19 0.46 22.66 -16.07
N VAL A 20 1.14 21.65 -15.54
CA VAL A 20 0.72 20.90 -14.35
C VAL A 20 0.96 21.77 -13.12
N PRO A 21 -0.05 22.02 -12.26
CA PRO A 21 0.16 22.75 -11.02
C PRO A 21 1.20 22.07 -10.11
N THR A 22 1.98 22.87 -9.39
CA THR A 22 2.92 22.37 -8.38
C THR A 22 2.20 21.56 -7.30
N GLN A 23 2.87 20.56 -6.71
CA GLN A 23 2.30 19.70 -5.65
C GLN A 23 1.08 18.88 -6.10
N SER A 24 0.99 18.59 -7.41
CA SER A 24 0.07 17.58 -7.96
C SER A 24 0.71 16.20 -7.90
N VAL A 25 -0.11 15.16 -7.75
CA VAL A 25 0.34 13.76 -7.80
C VAL A 25 -0.11 13.09 -9.09
N ARG A 26 0.68 12.14 -9.57
CA ARG A 26 0.38 11.43 -10.81
C ARG A 26 -0.52 10.23 -10.51
N ILE A 27 -1.60 10.06 -11.27
CA ILE A 27 -2.42 8.86 -11.23
C ILE A 27 -1.63 7.73 -11.90
N THR A 28 -1.42 6.64 -11.18
CA THR A 28 -0.72 5.44 -11.69
C THR A 28 -1.66 4.29 -11.99
N ALA A 29 -2.81 4.24 -11.33
CA ALA A 29 -3.87 3.29 -11.64
C ALA A 29 -5.26 3.89 -11.36
N VAL A 30 -6.26 3.42 -12.10
CA VAL A 30 -7.68 3.74 -11.93
C VAL A 30 -8.43 2.42 -11.84
N ALA A 31 -9.19 2.21 -10.76
CA ALA A 31 -9.88 0.96 -10.55
C ALA A 31 -11.02 0.79 -11.56
N PRO A 32 -11.24 -0.40 -12.14
CA PRO A 32 -12.40 -0.65 -12.98
C PRO A 32 -13.71 -0.39 -12.22
N ASP A 33 -14.75 0.06 -12.93
CA ASP A 33 -16.08 0.32 -12.38
C ASP A 33 -16.11 1.27 -11.15
N SER A 34 -15.08 2.09 -10.99
CA SER A 34 -14.98 3.10 -9.94
C SER A 34 -15.53 4.47 -10.37
N PRO A 35 -15.76 5.38 -9.42
CA PRO A 35 -16.07 6.78 -9.75
C PRO A 35 -15.01 7.44 -10.65
N ALA A 36 -13.72 7.19 -10.42
CA ALA A 36 -12.66 7.72 -11.26
C ALA A 36 -12.73 7.20 -12.71
N ALA A 37 -13.10 5.93 -12.91
CA ALA A 37 -13.32 5.38 -14.24
C ALA A 37 -14.51 6.07 -14.96
N ALA A 38 -15.59 6.39 -14.24
CA ALA A 38 -16.72 7.14 -14.80
C ALA A 38 -16.37 8.60 -15.16
N LEU A 39 -15.34 9.17 -14.55
CA LEU A 39 -14.76 10.46 -14.93
C LEU A 39 -13.79 10.37 -16.13
N ASN A 40 -13.65 9.19 -16.75
CA ASN A 40 -12.67 8.92 -17.80
C ASN A 40 -11.24 9.33 -17.38
N LEU A 41 -10.90 9.17 -16.10
CA LEU A 41 -9.52 9.31 -15.65
C LEU A 41 -8.72 8.09 -16.07
N ALA A 42 -7.44 8.29 -16.34
CA ALA A 42 -6.52 7.25 -16.76
C ALA A 42 -5.17 7.36 -16.05
N PRO A 43 -4.37 6.28 -16.03
CA PRO A 43 -2.96 6.38 -15.69
C PRO A 43 -2.28 7.50 -16.48
N LYS A 44 -1.40 8.25 -15.82
CA LYS A 44 -0.68 9.45 -16.27
C LYS A 44 -1.43 10.78 -16.14
N ASP A 45 -2.73 10.77 -15.88
CA ASP A 45 -3.45 11.98 -15.48
C ASP A 45 -2.93 12.51 -14.13
N TRP A 46 -3.25 13.76 -13.82
CA TRP A 46 -2.82 14.39 -12.57
C TRP A 46 -3.99 14.59 -11.64
N PHE A 47 -3.81 14.19 -10.39
CA PHE A 47 -4.64 14.61 -9.28
C PHE A 47 -4.01 15.85 -8.66
N VAL A 48 -4.72 16.98 -8.75
CA VAL A 48 -4.17 18.30 -8.46
C VAL A 48 -4.38 18.65 -6.99
N ARG A 49 -5.61 18.51 -6.51
CA ARG A 49 -5.99 18.84 -5.14
C ARG A 49 -7.32 18.24 -4.74
N VAL A 50 -7.52 18.18 -3.44
CA VAL A 50 -8.80 17.83 -2.80
C VAL A 50 -9.17 18.94 -1.82
N ASN A 51 -10.38 19.45 -1.94
CA ASN A 51 -10.81 20.74 -1.39
C ASN A 51 -9.76 21.82 -1.72
N ASP A 52 -9.25 22.49 -0.70
CA ASP A 52 -8.22 23.52 -0.83
C ASP A 52 -6.79 22.99 -0.59
N THR A 53 -6.62 21.66 -0.43
CA THR A 53 -5.32 21.04 -0.13
C THR A 53 -4.69 20.43 -1.39
N PRO A 54 -3.46 20.86 -1.77
CA PRO A 54 -2.71 20.23 -2.86
C PRO A 54 -2.58 18.72 -2.66
N ALA A 55 -2.74 17.95 -3.72
CA ALA A 55 -2.83 16.49 -3.61
C ALA A 55 -1.56 15.86 -3.01
N ALA A 56 -0.37 16.43 -3.27
CA ALA A 56 0.88 15.93 -2.69
C ALA A 56 0.97 16.09 -1.17
N CYS A 57 0.16 16.97 -0.59
CA CYS A 57 0.10 17.24 0.84
C CYS A 57 -1.18 16.70 1.49
N ALA A 58 -2.07 16.07 0.71
CA ALA A 58 -3.39 15.69 1.16
C ALA A 58 -3.38 14.31 1.81
N ASP A 59 -3.88 14.24 3.04
CA ASP A 59 -4.32 12.99 3.66
C ASP A 59 -5.76 12.72 3.23
N VAL A 60 -5.92 12.17 2.02
CA VAL A 60 -7.23 11.99 1.38
C VAL A 60 -8.21 11.20 2.26
N PRO A 61 -7.83 10.05 2.87
CA PRO A 61 -8.73 9.35 3.78
C PRO A 61 -9.22 10.21 4.94
N GLU A 62 -8.35 11.00 5.58
CA GLU A 62 -8.77 11.87 6.70
C GLU A 62 -9.69 12.99 6.23
N ILE A 63 -9.39 13.60 5.09
CA ILE A 63 -10.23 14.63 4.47
C ILE A 63 -11.62 14.05 4.18
N LEU A 64 -11.70 12.82 3.68
CA LEU A 64 -12.97 12.17 3.39
C LEU A 64 -13.82 11.96 4.64
N VAL A 65 -13.22 11.47 5.74
CA VAL A 65 -14.01 11.21 6.96
C VAL A 65 -14.40 12.52 7.67
N SER A 66 -13.57 13.56 7.55
CA SER A 66 -13.81 14.85 8.22
C SER A 66 -14.81 15.77 7.51
N ASN A 67 -15.29 15.42 6.32
CA ASN A 67 -16.13 16.29 5.50
C ASN A 67 -17.36 15.55 4.98
N GLU A 68 -18.52 16.22 4.94
CA GLU A 68 -19.72 15.67 4.29
C GLU A 68 -19.65 15.75 2.76
N GLN A 69 -18.88 16.72 2.24
CA GLN A 69 -18.69 16.94 0.82
C GLN A 69 -17.22 17.23 0.52
N VAL A 70 -16.77 16.74 -0.63
CA VAL A 70 -15.38 16.88 -1.06
C VAL A 70 -15.33 17.27 -2.53
N THR A 71 -14.55 18.31 -2.83
CA THR A 71 -14.25 18.74 -4.19
C THR A 71 -12.91 18.18 -4.62
N TYR A 72 -12.85 17.38 -5.68
CA TYR A 72 -11.60 16.94 -6.28
C TYR A 72 -11.30 17.73 -7.53
N GLU A 73 -10.02 17.89 -7.81
CA GLU A 73 -9.56 18.51 -9.05
C GLU A 73 -8.53 17.63 -9.75
N PHE A 74 -8.75 17.41 -11.05
CA PHE A 74 -7.89 16.63 -11.91
C PHE A 74 -7.49 17.41 -13.17
N LEU A 75 -6.36 17.01 -13.75
CA LEU A 75 -5.96 17.39 -15.10
C LEU A 75 -5.80 16.12 -15.95
N ARG A 76 -6.72 15.96 -16.90
CA ARG A 76 -6.72 14.86 -17.87
C ARG A 76 -5.76 15.20 -19.01
N GLN A 77 -4.74 14.36 -19.23
CA GLN A 77 -3.68 14.64 -20.20
C GLN A 77 -4.11 14.39 -21.65
N SER A 78 -5.05 13.48 -21.89
CA SER A 78 -5.45 13.07 -23.24
C SER A 78 -6.04 14.21 -24.06
N ASP A 79 -6.74 15.15 -23.41
CA ASP A 79 -7.47 16.25 -24.03
C ASP A 79 -7.17 17.62 -23.39
N ASN A 80 -6.23 17.68 -22.44
CA ASN A 80 -5.88 18.87 -21.65
C ASN A 80 -7.08 19.48 -20.93
N THR A 81 -7.93 18.65 -20.34
CA THR A 81 -9.12 19.10 -19.61
C THR A 81 -8.87 19.14 -18.11
N ARG A 82 -9.26 20.24 -17.47
CA ARG A 82 -9.37 20.34 -16.02
C ARG A 82 -10.77 19.91 -15.61
N ILE A 83 -10.83 18.92 -14.73
CA ILE A 83 -12.07 18.35 -14.20
C ILE A 83 -12.14 18.74 -12.73
N ILE A 84 -13.23 19.37 -12.33
CA ILE A 84 -13.55 19.67 -10.94
C ILE A 84 -14.83 18.92 -10.61
N VAL A 85 -14.78 18.09 -9.57
CA VAL A 85 -15.91 17.22 -9.21
C VAL A 85 -16.23 17.37 -7.73
N LEU A 86 -17.50 17.64 -7.42
CA LEU A 86 -18.03 17.68 -6.07
C LEU A 86 -18.70 16.33 -5.76
N THR A 87 -18.38 15.76 -4.61
CA THR A 87 -18.91 14.48 -4.14
C THR A 87 -19.42 14.58 -2.72
N ALA A 88 -20.23 13.63 -2.29
CA ALA A 88 -20.59 13.44 -0.87
C ALA A 88 -19.48 12.66 -0.13
N ALA A 89 -18.25 13.19 -0.17
CA ALA A 89 -17.04 12.57 0.42
C ALA A 89 -16.74 11.15 -0.10
N LEU A 90 -16.97 10.94 -1.40
CA LEU A 90 -16.85 9.62 -2.04
C LEU A 90 -15.39 9.35 -2.44
N PRO A 91 -14.74 8.28 -1.94
CA PRO A 91 -13.47 7.81 -2.47
C PRO A 91 -13.59 7.39 -3.93
N LEU A 92 -12.64 7.79 -4.77
CA LEU A 92 -12.78 7.74 -6.22
C LEU A 92 -12.19 6.48 -6.87
N GLY A 93 -11.32 5.75 -6.18
CA GLY A 93 -10.68 4.54 -6.69
C GLY A 93 -9.48 4.84 -7.59
N ILE A 94 -8.60 5.75 -7.15
CA ILE A 94 -7.35 6.09 -7.83
C ILE A 94 -6.15 5.71 -6.98
N ARG A 95 -5.11 5.18 -7.63
CA ARG A 95 -3.77 5.06 -7.03
C ARG A 95 -2.92 6.20 -7.56
N THR A 96 -2.20 6.86 -6.66
CA THR A 96 -1.37 8.00 -7.02
C THR A 96 0.05 7.87 -6.50
N GLU A 97 0.97 8.58 -7.15
CA GLU A 97 2.36 8.69 -6.72
C GLU A 97 2.82 10.14 -6.73
N LEU A 98 3.60 10.50 -5.71
CA LEU A 98 4.32 11.77 -5.64
C LEU A 98 5.36 11.90 -6.76
N THR A 99 5.67 13.11 -7.17
CA THR A 99 6.83 13.37 -8.04
C THR A 99 8.13 13.18 -7.25
N SER A 100 9.27 13.00 -7.94
CA SER A 100 10.54 12.80 -7.25
C SER A 100 10.94 14.00 -6.38
N GLU A 101 10.63 15.23 -6.81
CA GLU A 101 10.91 16.43 -6.02
C GLU A 101 9.95 16.58 -4.84
N ASP A 102 8.66 16.21 -4.98
CA ASP A 102 7.73 16.23 -3.86
C ASP A 102 8.10 15.19 -2.79
N ILE A 103 8.63 14.02 -3.20
CA ILE A 103 9.19 13.04 -2.26
C ILE A 103 10.35 13.70 -1.49
N VAL A 104 11.32 14.30 -2.18
CA VAL A 104 12.45 15.01 -1.53
C VAL A 104 11.95 16.10 -0.56
N ALA A 105 10.94 16.89 -0.97
CA ALA A 105 10.36 17.93 -0.13
C ALA A 105 9.69 17.35 1.13
N SER A 106 9.01 16.19 1.04
CA SER A 106 8.36 15.55 2.18
C SER A 106 9.35 15.14 3.28
N TYR A 107 10.60 14.83 2.92
CA TYR A 107 11.68 14.51 3.86
C TYR A 107 12.25 15.73 4.60
N GLN A 108 11.67 16.92 4.42
CA GLN A 108 11.94 18.06 5.32
C GLN A 108 11.28 17.88 6.69
N SER A 109 10.19 17.11 6.77
CA SER A 109 9.46 16.83 8.01
C SER A 109 9.46 15.36 8.40
N LYS A 110 9.80 14.44 7.48
CA LYS A 110 9.88 13.00 7.71
C LYS A 110 11.29 12.52 8.01
N SER A 111 11.38 11.39 8.72
CA SER A 111 12.66 10.71 8.95
C SER A 111 12.96 9.69 7.84
N VAL A 112 14.24 9.51 7.53
CA VAL A 112 14.72 8.47 6.59
C VAL A 112 14.33 7.04 6.99
N SER A 113 14.08 6.79 8.28
CA SER A 113 13.64 5.48 8.77
C SER A 113 12.20 5.14 8.37
N GLU A 114 11.43 6.12 7.87
CA GLU A 114 10.06 5.89 7.42
C GLU A 114 10.00 5.23 6.04
N PHE A 115 11.07 5.31 5.23
CA PHE A 115 11.15 4.78 3.85
C PHE A 115 10.05 5.23 2.84
N ASP A 116 9.08 6.03 3.27
CA ASP A 116 7.99 6.59 2.46
C ASP A 116 8.46 7.20 1.13
N GLY A 117 8.13 6.54 0.01
CA GLY A 117 8.45 7.02 -1.33
C GLY A 117 9.90 6.77 -1.78
N LEU A 118 10.80 6.25 -0.93
CA LEU A 118 12.17 5.92 -1.34
C LEU A 118 12.21 4.80 -2.37
N ARG A 119 11.32 3.82 -2.25
CA ARG A 119 11.14 2.80 -3.29
C ARG A 119 10.76 3.43 -4.64
N ILE A 120 9.88 4.42 -4.65
CA ILE A 120 9.47 5.12 -5.87
C ILE A 120 10.68 5.81 -6.51
N LEU A 121 11.52 6.48 -5.70
CA LEU A 121 12.77 7.06 -6.19
C LEU A 121 13.72 6.00 -6.75
N TRP A 122 13.85 4.86 -6.08
CA TRP A 122 14.68 3.73 -6.54
C TRP A 122 14.19 3.14 -7.87
N GLU A 123 12.89 2.93 -8.03
CA GLU A 123 12.28 2.44 -9.28
C GLU A 123 12.53 3.43 -10.43
N ARG A 124 12.47 4.73 -10.13
CA ARG A 124 12.76 5.82 -11.08
C ARG A 124 14.26 6.07 -11.32
N GLN A 125 15.14 5.33 -10.64
CA GLN A 125 16.60 5.53 -10.66
C GLN A 125 17.01 6.97 -10.29
N ALA A 126 16.23 7.61 -9.41
CA ALA A 126 16.40 8.98 -8.94
C ALA A 126 17.41 9.04 -7.77
N TYR A 127 18.61 8.47 -7.96
CA TYR A 127 19.59 8.30 -6.89
C TYR A 127 20.14 9.62 -6.36
N SER A 128 20.27 10.63 -7.22
CA SER A 128 20.67 11.98 -6.80
C SER A 128 19.66 12.59 -5.82
N GLN A 129 18.36 12.31 -6.00
CA GLN A 129 17.32 12.70 -5.04
C GLN A 129 17.42 11.93 -3.72
N ILE A 130 17.70 10.62 -3.76
CA ILE A 130 17.91 9.81 -2.55
C ILE A 130 19.10 10.35 -1.75
N ARG A 131 20.22 10.67 -2.43
CA ARG A 131 21.39 11.29 -1.79
C ARG A 131 21.06 12.65 -1.18
N ARG A 132 20.32 13.52 -1.89
CA ARG A 132 19.86 14.82 -1.36
C ARG A 132 19.05 14.66 -0.06
N ILE A 133 18.19 13.65 0.03
CA ILE A 133 17.45 13.33 1.26
C ILE A 133 18.41 12.95 2.39
N CYS A 134 19.37 12.05 2.11
CA CYS A 134 20.36 11.60 3.09
C CYS A 134 21.24 12.76 3.59
N ASP A 135 21.73 13.62 2.69
CA ASP A 135 22.58 14.77 3.02
C ASP A 135 21.84 15.79 3.90
N ALA A 136 20.59 16.09 3.57
CA ALA A 136 19.76 17.01 4.36
C ALA A 136 19.52 16.50 5.78
N GLN A 137 19.32 15.18 5.93
CA GLN A 137 19.07 14.52 7.21
C GLN A 137 20.35 14.20 8.01
N GLN A 138 21.54 14.27 7.39
CA GLN A 138 22.79 14.17 8.12
C GLN A 138 23.02 15.41 9.00
N ALA A 139 22.51 16.57 8.57
CA ALA A 139 22.64 17.83 9.32
C ALA A 139 21.78 17.88 10.60
N SER A 140 20.80 16.99 10.76
CA SER A 140 19.81 17.03 11.86
C SER A 140 20.18 16.20 13.11
N ASN A 141 21.35 15.54 13.17
CA ASN A 141 21.79 14.69 14.31
C ASN A 141 20.74 13.63 14.72
N GLY A 142 20.30 12.80 13.76
CA GLY A 142 19.34 11.72 14.00
C GLY A 142 19.83 10.58 14.92
N THR A 143 18.93 9.64 15.20
CA THR A 143 19.19 8.44 16.02
C THR A 143 20.17 7.46 15.34
N ALA A 144 20.64 6.46 16.09
CA ALA A 144 21.52 5.41 15.54
C ALA A 144 20.83 4.59 14.43
N ASP A 145 19.53 4.34 14.54
CA ASP A 145 18.79 3.60 13.52
C ASP A 145 18.54 4.46 12.27
N GLU A 146 18.32 5.77 12.44
CA GLU A 146 18.26 6.70 11.31
C GLU A 146 19.60 6.79 10.59
N ALA A 147 20.72 6.75 11.32
CA ALA A 147 22.05 6.68 10.72
C ALA A 147 22.23 5.39 9.90
N ALA A 148 21.82 4.24 10.43
CA ALA A 148 21.85 2.97 9.71
C ALA A 148 20.98 3.01 8.44
N CYS A 149 19.80 3.64 8.49
CA CYS A 149 18.94 3.83 7.32
C CYS A 149 19.60 4.71 6.25
N ARG A 150 20.26 5.81 6.64
CA ARG A 150 21.04 6.64 5.70
C ARG A 150 22.18 5.85 5.07
N ASP A 151 22.95 5.11 5.87
CA ASP A 151 24.07 4.31 5.38
C ASP A 151 23.60 3.25 4.37
N LEU A 152 22.45 2.62 4.61
CA LEU A 152 21.82 1.71 3.66
C LEU A 152 21.50 2.42 2.34
N LEU A 153 20.81 3.56 2.39
CA LEU A 153 20.38 4.29 1.19
C LEU A 153 21.58 4.77 0.36
N ILE A 154 22.64 5.24 1.03
CA ILE A 154 23.90 5.62 0.38
C ILE A 154 24.55 4.40 -0.27
N ALA A 155 24.62 3.26 0.43
CA ALA A 155 25.17 2.03 -0.12
C ALA A 155 24.38 1.55 -1.36
N VAL A 156 23.05 1.65 -1.32
CA VAL A 156 22.19 1.40 -2.47
C VAL A 156 22.54 2.31 -3.64
N CYS A 157 22.69 3.62 -3.42
CA CYS A 157 23.11 4.54 -4.48
C CYS A 157 24.52 4.23 -5.01
N ASP A 158 25.47 3.87 -4.14
CA ASP A 158 26.84 3.53 -4.52
C ASP A 158 26.91 2.29 -5.41
N LEU A 159 26.10 1.25 -5.10
CA LEU A 159 25.98 0.04 -5.92
C LEU A 159 25.42 0.35 -7.32
N GLU A 160 24.40 1.21 -7.36
CA GLU A 160 23.69 1.56 -8.60
C GLU A 160 24.49 2.48 -9.52
N GLU A 161 25.29 3.37 -8.95
CA GLU A 161 26.14 4.30 -9.70
C GLU A 161 27.52 3.69 -10.05
N GLY A 162 27.77 2.44 -9.65
CA GLY A 162 29.01 1.72 -9.98
C GLY A 162 30.25 2.29 -9.30
N VAL A 163 30.12 2.76 -8.06
CA VAL A 163 31.24 3.33 -7.29
C VAL A 163 32.24 2.24 -6.90
N ALA A 164 33.53 2.59 -6.87
CA ALA A 164 34.67 1.67 -6.81
C ALA A 164 34.73 0.69 -5.62
N ASP A 165 33.97 0.93 -4.53
CA ASP A 165 33.93 0.05 -3.34
C ASP A 165 32.57 -0.64 -3.19
N SER A 166 32.15 -1.36 -4.23
CA SER A 166 30.88 -2.11 -4.23
C SER A 166 30.82 -3.17 -3.14
N GLN A 167 31.97 -3.72 -2.71
CA GLN A 167 32.01 -4.72 -1.64
C GLN A 167 31.55 -4.14 -0.30
N LYS A 168 32.09 -2.97 0.08
CA LYS A 168 31.65 -2.30 1.31
C LYS A 168 30.16 -1.97 1.27
N ALA A 169 29.65 -1.51 0.13
CA ALA A 169 28.24 -1.21 -0.03
C ALA A 169 27.36 -2.46 0.14
N TYR A 170 27.75 -3.60 -0.46
CA TYR A 170 27.08 -4.88 -0.22
C TYR A 170 27.12 -5.32 1.24
N ASP A 171 28.26 -5.14 1.92
CA ASP A 171 28.40 -5.51 3.33
C ASP A 171 27.51 -4.65 4.24
N THR A 172 27.32 -3.36 3.91
CA THR A 172 26.35 -2.49 4.57
C THR A 172 24.92 -3.01 4.39
N VAL A 173 24.52 -3.36 3.15
CA VAL A 173 23.18 -3.93 2.87
C VAL A 173 22.96 -5.22 3.67
N VAL A 174 23.94 -6.13 3.68
CA VAL A 174 23.86 -7.40 4.42
C VAL A 174 23.75 -7.17 5.92
N ALA A 175 24.57 -6.27 6.48
CA ALA A 175 24.56 -5.96 7.90
C ALA A 175 23.23 -5.32 8.33
N PHE A 176 22.70 -4.40 7.51
CA PHE A 176 21.41 -3.78 7.75
C PHE A 176 20.29 -4.82 7.72
N ASN A 177 20.22 -5.65 6.68
CA ASN A 177 19.19 -6.68 6.56
C ASN A 177 19.22 -7.66 7.74
N LYS A 178 20.40 -8.10 8.17
CA LYS A 178 20.55 -9.00 9.32
C LYS A 178 20.06 -8.39 10.63
N LYS A 179 20.24 -7.08 10.82
CA LYS A 179 19.89 -6.40 12.08
C LYS A 179 18.44 -5.92 12.09
N HIS A 180 17.91 -5.49 10.95
CA HIS A 180 16.65 -4.76 10.86
C HIS A 180 15.58 -5.46 10.01
N GLY A 181 15.94 -6.45 9.17
CA GLY A 181 15.06 -7.03 8.16
C GLY A 181 13.69 -7.50 8.69
N ASP A 182 13.67 -8.12 9.87
CA ASP A 182 12.44 -8.63 10.50
C ASP A 182 11.43 -7.53 10.90
N PHE A 183 11.86 -6.26 10.91
CA PHE A 183 11.03 -5.10 11.32
C PHE A 183 10.70 -4.17 10.15
N LEU A 184 11.14 -4.49 8.94
CA LEU A 184 10.91 -3.66 7.76
C LEU A 184 9.61 -4.04 7.05
N THR A 185 9.09 -3.08 6.30
CA THR A 185 8.00 -3.34 5.35
C THR A 185 8.48 -4.23 4.20
N THR A 186 7.55 -4.93 3.55
CA THR A 186 7.88 -5.91 2.50
C THR A 186 8.51 -5.28 1.27
N ASP A 187 8.24 -4.01 1.01
CA ASP A 187 8.79 -3.26 -0.10
C ASP A 187 10.28 -2.94 0.11
N VAL A 188 10.69 -2.55 1.32
CA VAL A 188 12.09 -2.35 1.68
C VAL A 188 12.83 -3.69 1.70
N THR A 189 12.24 -4.71 2.30
CA THR A 189 12.83 -6.07 2.33
C THR A 189 13.06 -6.61 0.92
N GLY A 190 12.14 -6.35 -0.01
CA GLY A 190 12.31 -6.72 -1.42
C GLY A 190 13.52 -6.08 -2.09
N ILE A 191 13.77 -4.79 -1.82
CA ILE A 191 14.94 -4.07 -2.33
C ILE A 191 16.23 -4.66 -1.73
N LEU A 192 16.23 -5.00 -0.44
CA LEU A 192 17.38 -5.64 0.21
C LEU A 192 17.69 -7.00 -0.40
N ASP A 193 16.67 -7.85 -0.59
CA ASP A 193 16.82 -9.16 -1.23
C ASP A 193 17.28 -9.06 -2.70
N TYR A 194 16.85 -8.02 -3.43
CA TYR A 194 17.36 -7.72 -4.76
C TYR A 194 18.88 -7.49 -4.74
N TYR A 195 19.40 -6.64 -3.85
CA TYR A 195 20.85 -6.40 -3.77
C TYR A 195 21.62 -7.61 -3.23
N LEU A 196 21.03 -8.41 -2.34
CA LEU A 196 21.61 -9.70 -1.95
C LEU A 196 21.73 -10.64 -3.15
N ALA A 197 20.71 -10.68 -4.01
CA ALA A 197 20.78 -11.45 -5.24
C ALA A 197 21.92 -10.92 -6.14
N GLN A 198 21.98 -9.60 -6.37
CA GLN A 198 23.05 -9.00 -7.19
C GLN A 198 24.46 -9.36 -6.67
N LYS A 199 24.65 -9.38 -5.35
CA LYS A 199 25.89 -9.88 -4.73
C LYS A 199 26.17 -11.33 -5.09
N PHE A 200 25.20 -12.23 -4.92
CA PHE A 200 25.38 -13.66 -5.25
C PHE A 200 25.65 -13.89 -6.73
N ARG A 201 25.06 -13.08 -7.62
CA ARG A 201 25.38 -13.12 -9.05
C ARG A 201 26.83 -12.72 -9.32
N ALA A 202 27.32 -11.67 -8.66
CA ALA A 202 28.72 -11.26 -8.79
C ALA A 202 29.70 -12.31 -8.24
N GLU A 203 29.26 -13.13 -7.28
CA GLU A 203 30.01 -14.26 -6.70
C GLU A 203 29.86 -15.58 -7.51
N ASP A 204 29.13 -15.58 -8.63
CA ASP A 204 28.79 -16.76 -9.45
C ASP A 204 27.99 -17.85 -8.67
N ASP A 205 27.28 -17.46 -7.62
CA ASP A 205 26.38 -18.34 -6.85
C ASP A 205 24.93 -18.21 -7.35
N MET A 206 24.66 -18.84 -8.49
CA MET A 206 23.35 -18.76 -9.15
C MET A 206 22.21 -19.36 -8.32
N HIS A 207 22.48 -20.34 -7.45
CA HIS A 207 21.46 -20.94 -6.59
C HIS A 207 20.97 -19.93 -5.55
N ARG A 208 21.90 -19.23 -4.88
CA ARG A 208 21.53 -18.19 -3.91
C ARG A 208 20.97 -16.96 -4.59
N TYR A 209 21.44 -16.61 -5.80
CA TYR A 209 20.82 -15.56 -6.63
C TYR A 209 19.35 -15.84 -6.86
N GLN A 210 19.00 -17.02 -7.39
CA GLN A 210 17.62 -17.39 -7.67
C GLN A 210 16.76 -17.34 -6.41
N SER A 211 17.26 -17.91 -5.31
CA SER A 211 16.56 -17.91 -4.03
C SER A 211 16.30 -16.49 -3.49
N ALA A 212 17.27 -15.58 -3.63
CA ALA A 212 17.12 -14.19 -3.20
C ALA A 212 16.18 -13.38 -4.11
N MET A 213 16.28 -13.54 -5.43
CA MET A 213 15.33 -12.91 -6.36
C MET A 213 13.90 -13.39 -6.15
N MET A 214 13.70 -14.67 -5.83
CA MET A 214 12.36 -15.19 -5.52
C MET A 214 11.77 -14.51 -4.27
N ARG A 215 12.56 -14.31 -3.21
CA ARG A 215 12.12 -13.56 -2.01
C ARG A 215 11.88 -12.09 -2.32
N ALA A 216 12.74 -11.47 -3.12
CA ALA A 216 12.54 -10.10 -3.58
C ALA A 216 11.17 -9.93 -4.27
N MET A 217 10.72 -10.95 -5.00
CA MET A 217 9.44 -10.98 -5.73
C MET A 217 8.25 -11.55 -4.94
N GLU A 218 8.43 -11.92 -3.67
CA GLU A 218 7.42 -12.65 -2.88
C GLU A 218 6.18 -11.81 -2.57
N SER A 219 6.37 -10.52 -2.28
CA SER A 219 5.28 -9.58 -1.99
C SER A 219 4.59 -9.07 -3.26
N PRO A 220 3.24 -8.95 -3.26
CA PRO A 220 2.49 -8.28 -4.32
C PRO A 220 3.02 -6.87 -4.63
N TYR A 221 3.50 -6.16 -3.60
CA TYR A 221 4.09 -4.83 -3.78
C TYR A 221 5.29 -4.93 -4.71
N ASN A 222 6.23 -5.85 -4.47
CA ASN A 222 7.43 -6.02 -5.29
C ASN A 222 7.12 -6.54 -6.69
N GLN A 223 6.07 -7.34 -6.85
CA GLN A 223 5.59 -7.74 -8.17
C GLN A 223 5.09 -6.54 -8.99
N ALA A 224 4.70 -5.41 -8.40
CA ALA A 224 4.39 -4.20 -9.17
C ALA A 224 5.64 -3.49 -9.72
N SER A 225 6.85 -3.80 -9.24
CA SER A 225 8.10 -3.22 -9.74
C SER A 225 8.40 -3.72 -11.15
N THR A 226 8.48 -2.79 -12.11
CA THR A 226 8.91 -3.08 -13.48
C THR A 226 10.36 -3.52 -13.52
N ARG A 227 11.18 -2.95 -12.63
CA ARG A 227 12.60 -3.23 -12.52
C ARG A 227 12.89 -4.63 -11.99
N LEU A 228 12.27 -5.02 -10.88
CA LEU A 228 12.45 -6.37 -10.32
C LEU A 228 11.97 -7.44 -11.29
N LYS A 229 10.83 -7.19 -11.96
CA LYS A 229 10.31 -8.06 -13.03
C LYS A 229 11.31 -8.21 -14.17
N ALA A 230 11.82 -7.11 -14.71
CA ALA A 230 12.77 -7.14 -15.82
C ALA A 230 14.05 -7.92 -15.46
N GLU A 231 14.58 -7.74 -14.25
CA GLU A 231 15.74 -8.49 -13.76
C GLU A 231 15.42 -9.99 -13.63
N ALA A 232 14.30 -10.33 -13.00
CA ALA A 232 13.89 -11.71 -12.81
C ALA A 232 13.66 -12.43 -14.15
N ASP A 233 12.96 -11.78 -15.09
CA ASP A 233 12.69 -12.28 -16.43
C ASP A 233 13.99 -12.47 -17.24
N ALA A 234 14.89 -11.49 -17.21
CA ALA A 234 16.18 -11.57 -17.91
C ALA A 234 17.07 -12.74 -17.44
N ASN A 235 16.88 -13.19 -16.20
CA ASN A 235 17.67 -14.25 -15.59
C ASN A 235 16.86 -15.55 -15.38
N ASN A 236 15.70 -15.69 -16.02
CA ASN A 236 14.81 -16.86 -15.95
C ASN A 236 14.44 -17.28 -14.51
N VAL A 237 14.32 -16.30 -13.60
CA VAL A 237 13.82 -16.57 -12.25
C VAL A 237 12.33 -16.86 -12.35
N THR A 238 11.91 -18.04 -11.92
CA THR A 238 10.48 -18.38 -11.88
C THR A 238 9.86 -17.75 -10.64
N TYR A 239 9.02 -16.75 -10.83
CA TYR A 239 8.22 -16.13 -9.77
C TYR A 239 6.73 -16.22 -10.10
N ARG A 240 5.88 -16.15 -9.07
CA ARG A 240 4.43 -16.17 -9.25
C ARG A 240 3.96 -14.75 -9.59
N THR A 241 3.09 -14.63 -10.59
CA THR A 241 2.48 -13.35 -11.00
C THR A 241 1.16 -13.06 -10.30
N THR A 242 0.59 -14.08 -9.64
CA THR A 242 -0.59 -14.00 -8.80
C THR A 242 -0.24 -14.63 -7.45
N SER A 243 -0.80 -14.08 -6.37
CA SER A 243 -0.61 -14.68 -5.05
C SER A 243 -0.98 -16.18 -5.09
N PRO A 244 -0.20 -17.07 -4.43
CA PRO A 244 -0.55 -18.48 -4.30
C PRO A 244 -1.92 -18.73 -3.65
N HIS A 245 -2.44 -17.75 -2.92
CA HIS A 245 -3.66 -17.89 -2.13
C HIS A 245 -4.92 -17.66 -2.96
N VAL A 246 -4.85 -16.87 -4.04
CA VAL A 246 -6.00 -16.55 -4.89
C VAL A 246 -6.53 -17.83 -5.56
N GLY A 247 -7.83 -18.04 -5.46
CA GLY A 247 -8.53 -19.26 -5.89
C GLY A 247 -8.52 -20.39 -4.86
N GLY A 248 -7.66 -20.31 -3.83
CA GLY A 248 -7.66 -21.21 -2.68
C GLY A 248 -8.88 -21.03 -1.79
N THR A 249 -9.19 -22.04 -0.97
CA THR A 249 -10.26 -21.98 0.02
C THR A 249 -9.74 -21.37 1.31
N PHE A 250 -10.42 -20.36 1.83
CA PHE A 250 -10.15 -19.80 3.14
C PHE A 250 -10.85 -20.63 4.22
N GLY A 251 -10.11 -20.97 5.28
CA GLY A 251 -10.62 -21.80 6.36
C GLY A 251 -11.76 -21.13 7.11
N LYS A 252 -12.63 -21.94 7.72
CA LYS A 252 -13.68 -21.39 8.58
C LYS A 252 -13.07 -20.72 9.81
N VAL A 253 -13.64 -19.57 10.14
CA VAL A 253 -13.29 -18.80 11.34
C VAL A 253 -14.08 -19.33 12.52
N GLU A 254 -13.59 -20.39 13.15
CA GLU A 254 -14.22 -21.05 14.30
C GLU A 254 -13.29 -21.03 15.52
N GLY A 255 -13.87 -20.96 16.73
CA GLY A 255 -13.11 -21.05 17.99
C GLY A 255 -12.27 -19.82 18.35
N MET A 256 -12.45 -18.69 17.66
CA MET A 256 -11.76 -17.44 17.97
C MET A 256 -12.53 -16.60 19.00
N GLU A 257 -11.78 -15.94 19.87
CA GLU A 257 -12.28 -14.94 20.81
C GLU A 257 -12.47 -13.60 20.10
N LEU A 258 -13.63 -12.96 20.32
CA LEU A 258 -13.89 -11.62 19.83
C LEU A 258 -13.29 -10.60 20.79
N LEU A 259 -12.38 -9.76 20.30
CA LEU A 259 -11.77 -8.67 21.06
C LEU A 259 -12.42 -7.31 20.79
N VAL A 260 -12.82 -7.05 19.54
CA VAL A 260 -13.47 -5.81 19.12
C VAL A 260 -14.65 -6.15 18.19
N GLY A 261 -15.76 -5.43 18.36
CA GLY A 261 -17.00 -5.59 17.60
C GLY A 261 -18.12 -6.23 18.44
N ASP A 262 -19.26 -6.51 17.80
CA ASP A 262 -20.44 -7.10 18.44
C ASP A 262 -20.81 -8.46 17.85
N LYS A 263 -20.98 -9.48 18.70
CA LYS A 263 -21.43 -10.83 18.32
C LYS A 263 -22.85 -10.90 17.79
N THR A 264 -23.66 -9.87 18.02
CA THR A 264 -25.09 -9.86 17.66
C THR A 264 -25.38 -9.33 16.26
N HIS A 265 -24.36 -8.84 15.55
CA HIS A 265 -24.57 -8.26 14.23
C HIS A 265 -25.02 -9.32 13.22
N THR A 266 -26.22 -9.11 12.66
CA THR A 266 -26.69 -9.90 11.53
C THR A 266 -25.92 -9.49 10.28
N TRP A 267 -25.10 -10.40 9.78
CA TRP A 267 -24.36 -10.20 8.54
C TRP A 267 -25.33 -9.91 7.40
N ASN A 268 -25.11 -8.80 6.70
CA ASN A 268 -25.79 -8.52 5.45
C ASN A 268 -25.48 -9.60 4.39
N ASP A 269 -26.31 -9.65 3.34
CA ASP A 269 -26.12 -10.53 2.17
C ASP A 269 -24.93 -10.09 1.28
N ALA A 270 -24.00 -9.29 1.81
CA ALA A 270 -22.81 -8.86 1.10
C ALA A 270 -21.96 -10.06 0.66
N THR A 271 -21.43 -9.93 -0.55
CA THR A 271 -20.80 -11.04 -1.29
C THR A 271 -19.37 -11.30 -0.87
N VAL A 272 -18.67 -10.30 -0.33
CA VAL A 272 -17.26 -10.42 0.05
C VAL A 272 -16.98 -9.93 1.46
N THR A 273 -16.06 -10.63 2.13
CA THR A 273 -15.48 -10.20 3.40
C THR A 273 -13.98 -9.92 3.23
N PRO A 274 -13.51 -8.71 3.58
CA PRO A 274 -12.09 -8.42 3.67
C PRO A 274 -11.55 -8.94 5.01
N TYR A 275 -10.41 -9.63 4.95
CA TYR A 275 -9.68 -10.10 6.11
C TYR A 275 -8.32 -9.40 6.19
N CYS A 276 -7.92 -9.06 7.41
CA CYS A 276 -6.58 -8.55 7.74
C CYS A 276 -5.91 -9.55 8.68
N LEU A 277 -4.79 -10.14 8.27
CA LEU A 277 -4.10 -11.21 8.98
C LEU A 277 -2.87 -10.67 9.70
N MET A 278 -2.86 -10.73 11.03
CA MET A 278 -1.86 -10.13 11.94
C MET A 278 -1.18 -11.19 12.82
N LEU A 279 -0.09 -11.80 12.34
CA LEU A 279 0.34 -13.13 12.80
C LEU A 279 1.25 -13.24 14.01
N THR A 280 1.95 -12.16 14.34
CA THR A 280 3.03 -12.17 15.33
C THR A 280 3.02 -10.93 16.21
N PHE A 281 2.15 -9.97 15.93
CA PHE A 281 1.97 -8.76 16.71
C PHE A 281 0.54 -8.25 16.56
N ARG A 282 0.12 -7.44 17.52
CA ARG A 282 -1.12 -6.69 17.49
C ARG A 282 -0.78 -5.28 17.00
N GLY A 283 -1.22 -4.92 15.80
CA GLY A 283 -1.08 -3.57 15.22
C GLY A 283 0.32 -3.19 14.73
N ASN A 284 0.38 -2.42 13.64
CA ASN A 284 1.55 -1.72 13.13
C ASN A 284 1.10 -0.54 12.24
N LYS A 285 2.03 0.29 11.75
CA LYS A 285 1.70 1.43 10.87
C LYS A 285 0.91 1.03 9.60
N PRO A 286 1.27 -0.03 8.84
CA PRO A 286 0.46 -0.49 7.71
C PRO A 286 -0.97 -0.90 8.09
N TYR A 287 -1.15 -1.55 9.24
CA TYR A 287 -2.48 -1.90 9.77
C TYR A 287 -3.32 -0.64 10.05
N ASP A 288 -2.74 0.34 10.74
CA ASP A 288 -3.43 1.60 11.02
C ASP A 288 -3.83 2.33 9.73
N ASN A 289 -2.91 2.44 8.77
CA ASN A 289 -3.16 3.04 7.47
C ASN A 289 -4.30 2.35 6.72
N ALA A 290 -4.34 1.01 6.71
CA ALA A 290 -5.41 0.27 6.05
C ALA A 290 -6.77 0.48 6.73
N LEU A 291 -6.81 0.57 8.06
CA LEU A 291 -8.03 0.91 8.80
C LEU A 291 -8.49 2.35 8.54
N LYS A 292 -7.56 3.28 8.38
CA LYS A 292 -7.86 4.67 8.01
C LYS A 292 -8.56 4.76 6.65
N VAL A 293 -8.07 4.01 5.67
CA VAL A 293 -8.71 3.92 4.34
C VAL A 293 -10.05 3.20 4.44
N TYR A 294 -10.11 2.11 5.20
CA TYR A 294 -11.37 1.39 5.43
C TYR A 294 -12.47 2.30 5.97
N ARG A 295 -12.14 3.16 6.94
CA ARG A 295 -13.03 4.16 7.55
C ARG A 295 -13.69 5.07 6.52
N SER A 296 -12.95 5.51 5.50
CA SER A 296 -13.48 6.39 4.44
C SER A 296 -14.25 5.65 3.36
N VAL A 297 -13.94 4.37 3.10
CA VAL A 297 -14.52 3.59 2.00
C VAL A 297 -15.76 2.80 2.40
N TYR A 298 -15.77 2.20 3.60
CA TYR A 298 -16.82 1.28 4.03
C TYR A 298 -18.25 1.85 3.93
N PRO A 299 -18.53 3.12 4.32
CA PRO A 299 -19.88 3.69 4.22
C PRO A 299 -20.50 3.60 2.82
N PHE A 300 -19.67 3.63 1.77
CA PHE A 300 -20.08 3.57 0.38
C PHE A 300 -20.18 2.13 -0.16
N LEU A 301 -19.44 1.20 0.44
CA LEU A 301 -19.37 -0.20 0.00
C LEU A 301 -20.16 -1.17 0.90
N GLN A 302 -20.74 -0.72 2.02
CA GLN A 302 -21.39 -1.56 3.02
C GLN A 302 -22.52 -2.48 2.49
N ASN A 303 -23.09 -2.21 1.31
CA ASN A 303 -24.11 -3.07 0.71
C ASN A 303 -23.50 -4.29 -0.01
N THR A 304 -22.23 -4.23 -0.37
CA THR A 304 -21.52 -5.26 -1.15
C THR A 304 -20.30 -5.82 -0.42
N LEU A 305 -19.77 -5.08 0.55
CA LEU A 305 -18.62 -5.42 1.37
C LEU A 305 -19.08 -5.66 2.81
N ARG A 306 -18.76 -6.82 3.37
CA ARG A 306 -18.95 -7.08 4.81
C ARG A 306 -17.94 -6.29 5.64
N PRO A 307 -18.24 -6.07 6.93
CA PRO A 307 -17.27 -5.52 7.85
C PRO A 307 -15.93 -6.27 7.79
N MET A 308 -14.82 -5.53 7.86
CA MET A 308 -13.50 -6.14 7.90
C MET A 308 -13.33 -7.04 9.12
N ILE A 309 -12.71 -8.20 8.91
CA ILE A 309 -12.32 -9.12 9.98
C ILE A 309 -10.80 -9.10 10.10
N VAL A 310 -10.32 -8.45 11.15
CA VAL A 310 -8.93 -8.51 11.56
C VAL A 310 -8.75 -9.76 12.41
N MET A 311 -7.72 -10.54 12.13
CA MET A 311 -7.41 -11.74 12.90
C MET A 311 -5.97 -11.72 13.39
N THR A 312 -5.77 -12.04 14.65
CA THR A 312 -4.45 -11.93 15.28
C THR A 312 -4.11 -13.07 16.22
N SER A 313 -2.81 -13.36 16.35
CA SER A 313 -2.28 -14.24 17.38
C SER A 313 -2.03 -13.54 18.72
N GLU A 314 -2.05 -12.21 18.74
CA GLU A 314 -1.74 -11.41 19.93
C GLU A 314 -3.00 -10.77 20.48
N ARG A 315 -3.23 -10.99 21.77
CA ARG A 315 -4.44 -10.51 22.44
C ARG A 315 -4.38 -9.02 22.72
N ASP A 316 -3.25 -8.59 23.29
CA ASP A 316 -3.12 -7.27 23.90
C ASP A 316 -2.47 -6.28 22.93
N ARG A 317 -2.89 -5.02 22.99
CA ARG A 317 -2.26 -3.93 22.25
C ARG A 317 -0.91 -3.58 22.90
N PRO A 318 0.20 -3.47 22.14
CA PRO A 318 1.46 -2.97 22.68
C PRO A 318 1.28 -1.55 23.24
N THR A 319 1.91 -1.28 24.39
CA THR A 319 1.79 0.00 25.10
C THR A 319 2.78 1.06 24.63
N ASP A 320 3.85 0.63 23.96
CA ASP A 320 4.95 1.47 23.46
C ASP A 320 4.67 2.09 22.09
N HIS A 321 3.64 1.61 21.37
CA HIS A 321 3.21 2.13 20.08
C HIS A 321 1.69 2.36 20.00
N PRO A 322 1.12 3.24 20.83
CA PRO A 322 -0.32 3.53 20.81
C PRO A 322 -0.80 4.12 19.48
N GLU A 323 0.08 4.77 18.72
CA GLU A 323 -0.22 5.36 17.41
C GLU A 323 -0.62 4.33 16.36
N HIS A 324 -0.23 3.05 16.51
CA HIS A 324 -0.63 1.97 15.60
C HIS A 324 -2.12 1.55 15.72
N PHE A 325 -2.88 2.21 16.60
CA PHE A 325 -4.28 1.93 16.87
C PHE A 325 -5.19 3.15 16.73
N ALA A 326 -4.66 4.29 16.29
CA ALA A 326 -5.44 5.53 16.19
C ALA A 326 -6.68 5.35 15.31
N SER A 327 -6.53 4.64 14.19
CA SER A 327 -7.61 4.34 13.25
C SER A 327 -8.53 3.23 13.76
N GLU A 328 -8.02 2.26 14.53
CA GLU A 328 -8.84 1.27 15.24
C GLU A 328 -9.79 1.95 16.24
N ASP A 329 -9.26 2.88 17.03
CA ASP A 329 -10.03 3.63 18.02
C ASP A 329 -11.02 4.59 17.37
N ALA A 330 -10.64 5.23 16.26
CA ALA A 330 -11.55 6.06 15.47
C ALA A 330 -12.75 5.27 14.97
N LEU A 331 -12.53 4.10 14.34
CA LEU A 331 -13.60 3.20 13.86
C LEU A 331 -14.56 2.81 14.99
N ILE A 332 -14.03 2.45 16.17
CA ILE A 332 -14.85 2.11 17.35
C ILE A 332 -15.70 3.30 17.77
N SER A 333 -15.09 4.49 17.90
CA SER A 333 -15.78 5.69 18.38
C SER A 333 -16.86 6.19 17.41
N GLU A 334 -16.67 5.98 16.12
CA GLU A 334 -17.61 6.37 15.05
C GLU A 334 -18.68 5.32 14.80
N GLY A 335 -18.54 4.13 15.38
CA GLY A 335 -19.44 3.00 15.16
C GLY A 335 -19.34 2.41 13.75
N VAL A 336 -18.20 2.59 13.07
CA VAL A 336 -17.94 1.92 11.79
C VAL A 336 -17.63 0.45 12.08
N PRO A 337 -18.40 -0.50 11.53
CA PRO A 337 -18.28 -1.89 11.93
C PRO A 337 -17.00 -2.51 11.38
N PHE A 338 -16.27 -3.18 12.27
CA PHE A 338 -15.19 -4.11 11.97
C PHE A 338 -15.05 -5.05 13.17
N TYR A 339 -14.33 -6.14 12.97
CA TYR A 339 -14.14 -7.15 14.01
C TYR A 339 -12.68 -7.43 14.19
N VAL A 340 -12.27 -7.63 15.44
CA VAL A 340 -10.95 -8.19 15.72
C VAL A 340 -11.08 -9.49 16.50
N LEU A 341 -10.51 -10.54 15.91
CA LEU A 341 -10.56 -11.91 16.41
C LEU A 341 -9.18 -12.34 16.88
N TYR A 342 -9.12 -12.93 18.06
CA TYR A 342 -7.94 -13.53 18.65
C TYR A 342 -8.13 -15.04 18.76
N GLY A 343 -7.15 -15.83 18.33
CA GLY A 343 -7.26 -17.26 18.49
C GLY A 343 -6.36 -18.08 17.59
N TYR A 344 -6.53 -19.39 17.70
CA TYR A 344 -5.64 -20.40 17.14
C TYR A 344 -5.59 -20.37 15.61
N LYS A 345 -4.38 -20.57 15.07
CA LYS A 345 -3.99 -20.37 13.66
C LYS A 345 -4.64 -21.33 12.65
N THR A 346 -5.62 -22.17 13.02
CA THR A 346 -6.18 -23.19 12.10
C THR A 346 -6.89 -22.60 10.90
N ALA A 347 -7.53 -21.42 11.02
CA ALA A 347 -8.26 -20.80 9.92
C ALA A 347 -7.35 -20.37 8.75
N TRP A 348 -6.06 -20.14 9.02
CA TRP A 348 -5.06 -19.72 8.04
C TRP A 348 -3.75 -20.53 8.13
N ALA A 349 -3.75 -21.70 8.76
CA ALA A 349 -2.52 -22.49 8.95
C ALA A 349 -1.88 -22.88 7.61
N ASP A 350 -2.72 -23.02 6.58
CA ASP A 350 -2.31 -23.35 5.22
C ASP A 350 -1.91 -22.11 4.40
N LEU A 351 -2.22 -20.90 4.88
CA LEU A 351 -1.67 -19.68 4.32
C LEU A 351 -0.24 -19.55 4.84
N VAL A 352 0.72 -19.86 3.98
CA VAL A 352 2.10 -19.43 4.16
C VAL A 352 2.08 -17.92 3.97
N LEU A 353 2.00 -17.20 5.08
CA LEU A 353 1.99 -15.75 5.10
C LEU A 353 3.44 -15.29 5.29
N ALA A 354 3.89 -14.41 4.41
CA ALA A 354 5.22 -13.86 4.37
C ALA A 354 5.37 -12.65 5.29
N CYS A 355 4.28 -11.92 5.57
CA CYS A 355 4.31 -10.70 6.38
C CYS A 355 3.01 -10.45 7.16
N ALA A 356 2.99 -9.36 7.93
CA ALA A 356 1.78 -8.83 8.56
C ALA A 356 1.77 -7.28 8.47
N PRO A 357 0.61 -6.65 8.23
CA PRO A 357 -0.65 -7.28 7.81
C PRO A 357 -0.52 -7.93 6.43
N GLU A 358 -1.26 -9.01 6.22
CA GLU A 358 -1.66 -9.46 4.88
C GLU A 358 -3.17 -9.28 4.72
N PHE A 359 -3.61 -8.80 3.56
CA PHE A 359 -5.02 -8.60 3.29
C PHE A 359 -5.52 -9.52 2.20
N ILE A 360 -6.65 -10.16 2.45
CA ILE A 360 -7.32 -11.02 1.49
C ILE A 360 -8.81 -10.68 1.43
N ALA A 361 -9.43 -10.93 0.30
CA ALA A 361 -10.87 -10.85 0.14
C ALA A 361 -11.44 -12.23 -0.14
N VAL A 362 -12.45 -12.64 0.62
CA VAL A 362 -13.07 -13.96 0.52
C VAL A 362 -14.51 -13.82 0.04
N ASP A 363 -14.87 -14.63 -0.95
CA ASP A 363 -16.24 -14.83 -1.39
C ASP A 363 -17.03 -15.57 -0.30
N ASN A 364 -18.07 -14.93 0.21
CA ASN A 364 -18.91 -15.49 1.28
C ASN A 364 -19.74 -16.70 0.83
N GLN A 365 -19.99 -16.87 -0.47
CA GLN A 365 -20.75 -18.00 -1.00
C GLN A 365 -19.87 -19.22 -1.21
N THR A 366 -18.67 -19.03 -1.77
CA THR A 366 -17.78 -20.13 -2.14
C THR A 366 -16.69 -20.41 -1.11
N GLY A 367 -16.42 -19.46 -0.20
CA GLY A 367 -15.28 -19.51 0.72
C GLY A 367 -13.92 -19.36 0.02
N LYS A 368 -13.89 -18.94 -1.25
CA LYS A 368 -12.65 -18.79 -2.01
C LYS A 368 -12.04 -17.41 -1.82
N ILE A 369 -10.72 -17.35 -1.81
CA ILE A 369 -9.96 -16.10 -1.83
C ILE A 369 -10.02 -15.55 -3.26
N LEU A 370 -10.63 -14.38 -3.44
CA LEU A 370 -10.77 -13.71 -4.74
C LEU A 370 -9.65 -12.70 -5.01
N TRP A 371 -9.11 -12.11 -3.94
CA TRP A 371 -8.16 -11.01 -4.03
C TRP A 371 -7.16 -11.10 -2.87
N HIS A 372 -5.92 -10.71 -3.15
CA HIS A 372 -4.85 -10.58 -2.18
C HIS A 372 -3.88 -9.50 -2.65
N ALA A 373 -3.89 -8.35 -1.96
CA ALA A 373 -2.89 -7.29 -2.07
C ALA A 373 -2.96 -6.42 -0.80
N ASP A 374 -2.37 -5.21 -0.83
CA ASP A 374 -2.48 -4.25 0.27
C ASP A 374 -3.73 -3.37 0.16
N LEU A 375 -4.28 -2.96 1.31
CA LEU A 375 -5.43 -2.04 1.40
C LEU A 375 -5.02 -0.61 1.82
N ASN A 376 -3.85 -0.15 1.37
CA ASN A 376 -3.26 1.14 1.74
C ASN A 376 -3.88 2.35 1.02
N ASP A 377 -4.74 2.13 0.01
CA ASP A 377 -5.44 3.17 -0.72
C ASP A 377 -6.86 2.72 -1.09
N ASP A 378 -7.71 3.69 -1.46
CA ASP A 378 -9.08 3.41 -1.85
C ASP A 378 -9.17 2.64 -3.17
N TYR A 379 -8.19 2.80 -4.07
CA TYR A 379 -8.06 2.00 -5.30
C TYR A 379 -8.17 0.50 -5.02
N ALA A 380 -7.46 -0.02 -4.02
CA ALA A 380 -7.45 -1.44 -3.70
C ALA A 380 -8.86 -1.97 -3.34
N TYR A 381 -9.68 -1.18 -2.65
CA TYR A 381 -11.06 -1.56 -2.36
C TYR A 381 -11.92 -1.61 -3.62
N TRP A 382 -11.80 -0.62 -4.49
CA TRP A 382 -12.55 -0.61 -5.76
C TRP A 382 -12.10 -1.73 -6.71
N GLU A 383 -10.80 -2.00 -6.79
CA GLU A 383 -10.24 -3.13 -7.53
C GLU A 383 -10.79 -4.47 -7.01
N MET A 384 -10.75 -4.66 -5.68
CA MET A 384 -11.34 -5.83 -5.03
C MET A 384 -12.80 -5.99 -5.41
N MET A 385 -13.61 -4.92 -5.35
CA MET A 385 -15.03 -4.98 -5.68
C MET A 385 -15.31 -5.29 -7.16
N ALA A 386 -14.46 -4.84 -8.08
CA ALA A 386 -14.60 -5.14 -9.51
C ALA A 386 -14.48 -6.66 -9.80
N LEU A 387 -13.65 -7.37 -9.03
CA LEU A 387 -13.50 -8.82 -9.15
C LEU A 387 -14.74 -9.60 -8.71
N VAL A 388 -15.54 -9.02 -7.81
CA VAL A 388 -16.77 -9.63 -7.27
C VAL A 388 -17.93 -9.51 -8.26
N GLY A 389 -17.93 -8.46 -9.08
CA GLY A 389 -19.00 -8.18 -10.05
C GLY A 389 -18.87 -8.95 -11.37
N THR A 390 -17.77 -9.66 -11.59
CA THR A 390 -17.48 -10.36 -12.85
C THR A 390 -17.88 -11.84 -12.72
N PRO A 391 -18.89 -12.34 -13.48
CA PRO A 391 -19.12 -13.78 -13.55
C PRO A 391 -17.86 -14.45 -14.13
N GLY A 392 -17.27 -15.34 -13.36
CA GLY A 392 -16.15 -16.19 -13.81
C GLY A 392 -16.57 -17.25 -14.83
#